data_AF-A0AA38M7S1-F1
#
_entry.id   AF-A0AA38M7S1-F1
#
_cell.length_a   1.000
_cell.length_b   1.000
_cell.length_c   1.000
_cell.angle_alpha   90.00
_cell.angle_beta   90.00
_cell.angle_gamma   90.00
#
_symmetry.space_group_name_H-M   'P 1'
#
loop_
_entity.id
_entity.type
_entity.pdbx_description
1 polymer ?
#
loop_
_entity_poly.entity_id
_entity_poly.type
_entity_poly.pdbx_seq_one_letter_code
_entity_poly.pdbx_strand_id
1 'polypeptide(L)'
;MAIDKLAALQAAQDESDPEDTYELLCENNPTMEALFNEIQAIREMLSHIEECVKEVKELHSTLLMAPQGDPKDQQRLEDLEAEIKQNANRVRSKLKQMEPEDKGETSSAESRMRMAQHMTLTKKLKEIITDYTKAQVESHCK
;
A
#
# COMPACT_ATOMS: atom_id res chain seq x y z
N MET A 1 -43.46 3.35 1.30
CA MET A 1 -42.88 4.62 1.78
C MET A 1 -41.71 4.27 2.66
N ALA A 2 -40.48 4.46 2.16
CA ALA A 2 -39.30 4.34 3.00
C ALA A 2 -39.34 5.52 3.98
N ILE A 3 -39.54 5.21 5.25
CA ILE A 3 -39.53 6.23 6.30
C ILE A 3 -38.09 6.69 6.43
N ASP A 4 -37.83 7.92 5.98
CA ASP A 4 -36.54 8.58 6.05
C ASP A 4 -36.20 8.88 7.51
N LYS A 5 -35.63 7.88 8.20
CA LYS A 5 -35.26 7.95 9.62
C LYS A 5 -34.17 9.00 9.87
N LEU A 6 -33.46 9.45 8.83
CA LEU A 6 -32.43 10.47 8.94
C LEU A 6 -33.05 11.83 9.31
N ALA A 7 -34.15 12.20 8.65
CA ALA A 7 -34.87 13.45 8.91
C ALA A 7 -35.48 13.48 10.33
N ALA A 8 -35.97 12.33 10.81
CA ALA A 8 -36.51 12.21 12.16
C ALA A 8 -35.43 12.34 13.26
N LEU A 9 -34.21 11.88 12.98
CA LEU A 9 -33.07 12.05 13.90
C LEU A 9 -32.57 13.50 13.92
N GLN A 10 -32.55 14.17 12.76
CA GLN A 10 -32.17 15.59 12.67
C GLN A 10 -33.15 16.50 13.41
N ALA A 11 -34.46 16.26 13.27
CA ALA A 11 -35.48 17.04 13.97
C ALA A 11 -35.44 16.87 15.51
N ALA A 12 -34.96 15.72 16.00
CA ALA A 12 -34.79 15.49 17.44
C ALA A 12 -33.48 16.08 17.99
N GLN A 13 -32.50 16.39 17.14
CA GLN A 13 -31.24 17.02 17.55
C GLN A 13 -31.36 18.54 17.75
N ASP A 14 -32.29 19.23 17.08
CA ASP A 14 -32.49 20.69 17.22
C ASP A 14 -33.08 21.10 18.59
N GLU A 15 -33.61 20.17 19.39
CA GLU A 15 -34.11 20.45 20.75
C GLU A 15 -33.10 20.12 21.87
N SER A 16 -31.89 19.66 21.53
CA SER A 16 -30.84 19.40 22.51
C SER A 16 -29.83 20.55 22.54
N ASP A 17 -29.50 21.01 23.76
CA ASP A 17 -28.57 22.09 24.12
C ASP A 17 -27.40 22.29 23.13
N PRO A 18 -27.05 23.54 22.72
CA PRO A 18 -25.96 23.84 21.79
C PRO A 18 -24.55 23.61 22.37
N GLU A 19 -24.39 22.74 23.38
CA GLU A 19 -23.13 22.47 24.06
C GLU A 19 -22.54 21.08 23.75
N ASP A 20 -23.31 20.17 23.15
CA ASP A 20 -22.80 18.90 22.61
C ASP A 20 -22.23 19.09 21.18
N THR A 21 -21.34 20.06 21.04
CA THR A 21 -20.29 19.94 20.02
C THR A 21 -19.48 18.73 20.43
N TYR A 22 -19.71 17.59 19.78
CA TYR A 22 -18.70 16.54 19.71
C TYR A 22 -17.50 17.16 19.00
N GLU A 23 -16.67 17.88 19.75
CA GLU A 23 -15.29 18.10 19.39
C GLU A 23 -14.77 16.69 19.12
N LEU A 24 -14.71 16.34 17.84
CA LEU A 24 -13.78 15.36 17.35
C LEU A 24 -12.44 15.88 17.85
N LEU A 25 -12.06 15.44 19.04
CA LEU A 25 -10.71 15.35 19.55
C LEU A 25 -10.00 14.34 18.63
N CYS A 26 -9.93 14.67 17.33
CA CYS A 26 -8.72 14.59 16.56
C CYS A 26 -7.71 15.54 17.23
N GLU A 27 -7.43 15.32 18.53
CA GLU A 27 -6.16 15.75 19.08
C GLU A 27 -5.15 15.24 18.07
N ASN A 28 -4.36 16.16 17.54
CA ASN A 28 -3.24 15.86 16.66
C ASN A 28 -2.37 14.85 17.40
N ASN A 29 -2.70 13.57 17.29
CA ASN A 29 -1.97 12.53 17.98
C ASN A 29 -0.77 12.30 17.06
N PRO A 30 0.42 12.81 17.43
CA PRO A 30 1.58 12.75 16.55
C PRO A 30 1.92 11.29 16.19
N THR A 31 1.44 10.31 16.97
CA THR A 31 1.59 8.88 16.67
C THR A 31 0.68 8.42 15.53
N MET A 32 -0.56 8.93 15.43
CA MET A 32 -1.48 8.62 14.34
C MET A 32 -0.97 9.19 13.01
N GLU A 33 -0.51 10.43 13.02
CA GLU A 33 0.06 11.07 11.82
C GLU A 33 1.32 10.34 11.34
N ALA A 34 2.20 9.94 12.28
CA ALA A 34 3.36 9.11 11.95
C ALA A 34 2.96 7.76 11.31
N LEU A 35 1.90 7.11 11.82
CA LEU A 35 1.38 5.87 11.27
C LEU A 35 0.81 6.06 9.84
N PHE A 36 0.06 7.14 9.60
CA PHE A 36 -0.42 7.46 8.24
C PHE A 36 0.73 7.75 7.28
N ASN A 37 1.74 8.51 7.72
CA ASN A 37 2.93 8.78 6.92
C ASN A 37 3.70 7.50 6.58
N GLU A 38 3.80 6.56 7.53
CA GLU A 38 4.44 5.27 7.28
C GLU A 38 3.65 4.42 6.27
N ILE A 39 2.32 4.35 6.40
CA ILE A 39 1.43 3.66 5.46
C ILE A 39 1.57 4.28 4.07
N GLN A 40 1.55 5.61 3.98
CA GLN A 40 1.65 6.33 2.72
C GLN A 40 2.99 6.06 2.03
N ALA A 41 4.10 6.11 2.77
CA ALA A 41 5.41 5.77 2.24
C ALA A 41 5.49 4.33 1.71
N ILE A 42 4.85 3.36 2.39
CA ILE A 42 4.77 1.98 1.89
C ILE A 42 3.94 1.91 0.60
N ARG A 43 2.80 2.60 0.53
CA ARG A 43 1.95 2.63 -0.67
C ARG A 43 2.67 3.20 -1.87
N GLU A 44 3.42 4.28 -1.68
CA GLU A 44 4.23 4.91 -2.72
C GLU A 44 5.33 3.95 -3.23
N MET A 45 6.04 3.27 -2.32
CA MET A 45 7.01 2.26 -2.72
C MET A 45 6.36 1.09 -3.47
N LEU A 46 5.15 0.65 -3.08
CA LEU A 46 4.43 -0.39 -3.81
C LEU A 46 4.04 0.08 -5.22
N SER A 47 3.55 1.31 -5.36
CA SER A 47 3.26 1.91 -6.68
C SER A 47 4.50 1.97 -7.56
N HIS A 48 5.63 2.36 -6.98
CA HIS A 48 6.91 2.42 -7.69
C HIS A 48 7.37 1.04 -8.17
N ILE A 49 7.22 0.00 -7.34
CA ILE A 49 7.52 -1.39 -7.76
C ILE A 49 6.58 -1.82 -8.88
N GLU A 50 5.29 -1.49 -8.83
CA GLU A 50 4.31 -1.78 -9.90
C GLU A 50 4.74 -1.16 -11.24
N GLU A 51 5.20 0.09 -11.21
CA GLU A 51 5.72 0.80 -12.39
C GLU A 51 7.00 0.13 -12.92
N CYS A 52 7.95 -0.21 -12.05
CA CYS A 52 9.16 -0.93 -12.45
C CYS A 52 8.83 -2.28 -13.10
N VAL A 53 7.89 -3.04 -12.54
CA VAL A 53 7.46 -4.34 -13.11
C VAL A 53 6.82 -4.16 -14.48
N LYS A 54 6.08 -3.06 -14.70
CA LYS A 54 5.51 -2.75 -16.01
C LYS A 54 6.61 -2.41 -17.03
N GLU A 55 7.58 -1.58 -16.65
CA GLU A 55 8.70 -1.21 -17.53
C GLU A 55 9.54 -2.45 -17.90
N VAL A 56 9.80 -3.34 -16.94
CA VAL A 56 10.44 -4.66 -17.18
C VAL A 56 9.67 -5.43 -18.25
N LYS A 57 8.35 -5.57 -18.13
CA LYS A 57 7.53 -6.29 -19.12
C LYS A 57 7.65 -5.69 -20.53
N GLU A 58 7.67 -4.37 -20.64
CA GLU A 58 7.81 -3.66 -21.92
C GLU A 58 9.21 -3.86 -22.54
N LEU A 59 10.27 -3.79 -21.73
CA LEU A 59 11.64 -4.05 -22.18
C LEU A 59 11.84 -5.51 -22.60
N HIS A 60 11.36 -6.47 -21.80
CA HIS A 60 11.39 -7.89 -22.18
C HIS A 60 10.62 -8.15 -23.48
N SER A 61 9.46 -7.53 -23.66
CA SER A 61 8.70 -7.61 -24.93
C SER A 61 9.49 -7.04 -26.10
N THR A 62 10.16 -5.90 -25.92
CA THR A 62 10.97 -5.24 -26.95
C THR A 62 12.18 -6.08 -27.35
N LEU A 63 12.90 -6.64 -26.37
CA LEU A 63 14.05 -7.52 -26.59
C LEU A 63 13.65 -8.83 -27.30
N LEU A 64 12.45 -9.37 -27.03
CA LEU A 64 11.93 -10.53 -27.76
C LEU A 64 11.61 -10.22 -29.22
N MET A 65 11.17 -8.99 -29.52
CA MET A 65 10.88 -8.55 -30.89
C MET A 65 12.15 -8.17 -31.67
N ALA A 66 13.21 -7.77 -30.97
CA ALA A 66 14.49 -7.37 -31.54
C ALA A 66 15.63 -8.26 -31.00
N PRO A 67 15.94 -9.41 -31.65
CA PRO A 67 16.92 -10.39 -31.15
C PRO A 67 18.37 -9.87 -31.08
N GLN A 68 18.64 -8.67 -31.58
CA GLN A 68 19.91 -7.95 -31.47
C GLN A 68 19.72 -6.67 -30.61
N GLY A 69 18.90 -6.74 -29.57
CA GLY A 69 18.49 -5.61 -28.73
C GLY A 69 19.66 -4.72 -28.29
N ASP A 70 19.37 -3.44 -28.06
CA ASP A 70 20.40 -2.45 -27.70
C ASP A 70 21.02 -2.85 -26.33
N PRO A 71 22.36 -2.87 -26.18
CA PRO A 71 23.00 -3.09 -24.88
C PRO A 71 22.50 -2.13 -23.79
N LYS A 72 21.98 -0.96 -24.16
CA LYS A 72 21.32 -0.04 -23.21
C LYS A 72 20.02 -0.60 -22.64
N ASP A 73 19.22 -1.29 -23.43
CA ASP A 73 17.95 -1.87 -23.00
C ASP A 73 18.20 -3.07 -22.06
N GLN A 74 19.27 -3.84 -22.31
CA GLN A 74 19.72 -4.90 -21.42
C GLN A 74 20.20 -4.35 -20.07
N GLN A 75 21.03 -3.31 -20.08
CA GLN A 75 21.49 -2.68 -18.83
C GLN A 75 20.32 -2.08 -18.05
N ARG A 76 19.39 -1.39 -18.73
CA ARG A 76 18.19 -0.83 -18.10
C ARG A 76 17.34 -1.92 -17.47
N LEU A 77 17.23 -3.08 -18.12
CA LEU A 77 16.51 -4.22 -17.59
C LEU A 77 17.15 -4.75 -16.30
N GLU A 78 18.46 -4.96 -16.28
CA GLU A 78 19.19 -5.39 -15.08
C GLU A 78 19.04 -4.39 -13.92
N ASP A 79 19.12 -3.10 -14.22
CA ASP A 79 18.94 -2.02 -13.23
C ASP A 79 17.53 -2.06 -12.62
N LEU A 80 16.50 -2.24 -13.45
CA LEU A 80 15.10 -2.35 -12.99
C LEU A 80 14.87 -3.61 -12.15
N GLU A 81 15.48 -4.74 -12.50
CA GLU A 81 15.39 -5.95 -11.68
C GLU A 81 16.03 -5.77 -10.30
N ALA A 82 17.20 -5.12 -10.26
CA ALA A 82 17.88 -4.78 -9.01
C ALA A 82 17.03 -3.82 -8.18
N GLU A 83 16.42 -2.82 -8.81
CA GLU A 83 15.55 -1.84 -8.18
C GLU A 83 14.29 -2.49 -7.59
N ILE A 84 13.62 -3.39 -8.32
CA ILE A 84 12.48 -4.17 -7.84
C ILE A 84 12.87 -4.97 -6.60
N LYS A 85 13.99 -5.70 -6.64
CA LYS A 85 14.49 -6.50 -5.50
C LYS A 85 14.79 -5.61 -4.29
N GLN A 86 15.44 -4.47 -4.50
CA GLN A 86 15.79 -3.55 -3.42
C GLN A 86 14.55 -2.92 -2.78
N ASN A 87 13.62 -2.41 -3.60
CA ASN A 87 12.40 -1.78 -3.12
C ASN A 87 11.46 -2.79 -2.44
N ALA A 88 11.36 -4.02 -2.94
CA ALA A 88 10.61 -5.09 -2.28
C ALA A 88 11.16 -5.40 -0.88
N ASN A 89 12.48 -5.46 -0.73
CA ASN A 89 13.12 -5.65 0.58
C ASN A 89 12.87 -4.46 1.52
N ARG A 90 12.94 -3.22 1.02
CA ARG A 90 12.60 -2.03 1.80
C ARG A 90 11.15 -2.05 2.28
N VAL A 91 10.20 -2.38 1.41
CA VAL A 91 8.78 -2.55 1.77
C VAL A 91 8.64 -3.62 2.85
N ARG A 92 9.30 -4.78 2.70
CA ARG A 92 9.27 -5.85 3.70
C ARG A 92 9.81 -5.40 5.06
N SER A 93 10.89 -4.64 5.08
CA SER A 93 11.46 -4.08 6.32
C SER A 93 10.51 -3.09 6.99
N LYS A 94 9.87 -2.20 6.22
CA LYS A 94 8.86 -1.26 6.78
C LYS A 94 7.61 -1.99 7.26
N LEU A 95 7.10 -2.97 6.51
CA LEU A 95 5.96 -3.78 6.94
C LEU A 95 6.24 -4.48 8.27
N LYS A 96 7.47 -4.95 8.48
CA LYS A 96 7.90 -5.55 9.75
C LYS A 96 7.94 -4.54 10.90
N GLN A 97 8.32 -3.29 10.64
CA GLN A 97 8.28 -2.22 11.65
C GLN A 97 6.84 -1.83 12.02
N MET A 98 5.91 -1.97 11.08
CA MET A 98 4.48 -1.74 11.27
C MET A 98 3.74 -2.92 11.93
N GLU A 99 4.40 -4.06 12.17
CA GLU A 99 3.77 -5.17 12.89
C GLU A 99 3.32 -4.70 14.28
N PRO A 100 2.10 -5.05 14.73
CA PRO A 100 1.66 -4.71 16.07
C PRO A 100 2.59 -5.36 17.09
N GLU A 101 3.07 -4.61 18.09
CA GLU A 101 3.83 -5.20 19.18
C GLU A 101 2.96 -6.22 19.92
N ASP A 102 3.44 -7.46 20.02
CA ASP A 102 2.68 -8.63 20.51
C ASP A 102 2.47 -8.63 22.04
N LYS A 103 2.29 -7.45 22.64
CA LYS A 103 2.25 -7.26 24.10
C LYS A 103 1.05 -6.41 24.52
N GLY A 104 -0.06 -7.09 24.75
CA GLY A 104 -0.96 -6.76 25.87
C GLY A 104 -2.08 -5.76 25.64
N GLU A 105 -2.08 -4.96 24.58
CA GLU A 105 -3.19 -4.02 24.30
C GLU A 105 -3.78 -4.24 22.91
N THR A 106 -4.51 -5.34 22.77
CA THR A 106 -5.32 -5.67 21.59
C THR A 106 -6.55 -4.76 21.40
N SER A 107 -6.72 -3.72 22.23
CA SER A 107 -7.94 -2.90 22.30
C SER A 107 -7.79 -1.46 21.78
N SER A 108 -6.59 -0.98 21.45
CA SER A 108 -6.41 0.36 20.89
C SER A 108 -6.85 0.45 19.42
N ALA A 109 -7.45 1.58 19.03
CA ALA A 109 -7.77 1.89 17.64
C ALA A 109 -6.50 1.89 16.76
N GLU A 110 -5.36 2.29 17.32
CA GLU A 110 -4.05 2.27 16.68
C GLU A 110 -3.62 0.85 16.28
N SER A 111 -3.72 -0.10 17.21
CA SER A 111 -3.37 -1.51 16.98
C SER A 111 -4.25 -2.12 15.89
N ARG A 112 -5.57 -1.83 15.90
CA ARG A 112 -6.49 -2.29 14.85
C ARG A 112 -6.14 -1.69 13.48
N MET A 113 -5.78 -0.41 13.43
CA MET A 113 -5.35 0.26 12.19
C MET A 113 -4.06 -0.36 11.66
N ARG A 114 -3.03 -0.56 12.50
CA ARG A 114 -1.78 -1.24 12.12
C ARG A 114 -2.05 -2.62 11.54
N MET A 115 -2.84 -3.44 12.23
CA MET A 115 -3.18 -4.80 11.77
C MET A 115 -3.86 -4.78 10.39
N ALA A 116 -4.90 -3.96 10.22
CA ALA A 116 -5.65 -3.89 8.97
C ALA A 116 -4.77 -3.43 7.80
N GLN A 117 -3.92 -2.42 8.02
CA GLN A 117 -3.03 -1.88 6.99
C GLN A 117 -1.87 -2.83 6.68
N HIS A 118 -1.23 -3.41 7.70
CA HIS A 118 -0.19 -4.41 7.53
C HIS A 118 -0.70 -5.61 6.71
N MET A 119 -1.89 -6.14 7.01
CA MET A 119 -2.51 -7.22 6.23
C MET A 119 -2.75 -6.84 4.78
N THR A 120 -3.27 -5.63 4.54
CA THR A 120 -3.61 -5.15 3.19
C THR A 120 -2.35 -4.93 2.34
N LEU A 121 -1.37 -4.23 2.89
CA LEU A 121 -0.11 -3.90 2.19
C LEU A 121 0.74 -5.15 1.96
N THR A 122 0.75 -6.11 2.90
CA THR A 122 1.44 -7.39 2.71
C THR A 122 0.83 -8.22 1.58
N LYS A 123 -0.51 -8.24 1.45
CA LYS A 123 -1.18 -8.90 0.31
C LYS A 123 -0.78 -8.24 -1.00
N LYS A 124 -0.86 -6.90 -1.07
CA LYS A 124 -0.47 -6.14 -2.27
C LYS A 124 0.98 -6.41 -2.67
N LEU A 125 1.92 -6.41 -1.72
CA LEU A 125 3.32 -6.75 -2.01
C LEU A 125 3.45 -8.15 -2.63
N LYS A 126 2.77 -9.16 -2.05
CA LYS A 126 2.84 -10.54 -2.56
C LYS A 126 2.28 -10.68 -3.98
N GLU A 127 1.19 -9.98 -4.28
CA GLU A 127 0.59 -9.95 -5.61
C GLU A 127 1.57 -9.37 -6.64
N ILE A 128 2.16 -8.21 -6.36
CA ILE A 128 3.15 -7.56 -7.24
C ILE A 128 4.36 -8.46 -7.50
N ILE A 129 4.89 -9.10 -6.44
CA ILE A 129 6.05 -9.99 -6.56
C ILE A 129 5.71 -11.25 -7.35
N THR A 130 4.50 -11.78 -7.16
CA THR A 130 4.03 -12.95 -7.93
C THR A 130 3.87 -12.59 -9.41
N ASP A 131 3.33 -11.42 -9.72
CA ASP A 131 3.18 -10.94 -11.09
C ASP A 131 4.51 -10.64 -11.76
N TYR A 132 5.48 -10.09 -11.03
CA TYR A 132 6.87 -9.97 -11.50
C TYR A 132 7.48 -11.35 -11.79
N THR A 133 7.36 -12.29 -10.85
CA THR A 133 7.93 -13.64 -11.00
C THR A 133 7.34 -14.36 -12.22
N LYS A 134 6.02 -14.24 -12.46
CA LYS A 134 5.37 -14.78 -13.66
C LYS A 134 5.94 -14.15 -14.94
N ALA A 135 6.04 -12.82 -14.98
CA ALA A 135 6.56 -12.10 -16.14
C ALA A 135 8.01 -12.49 -16.47
N GLN A 136 8.84 -12.60 -15.43
CA GLN A 136 10.24 -13.02 -15.56
C GLN A 136 10.33 -14.47 -16.09
N VAL A 137 9.54 -15.39 -15.54
CA VAL A 137 9.50 -16.79 -16.02
C VAL A 137 8.99 -16.90 -17.46
N GLU A 138 7.93 -16.16 -17.82
CA GLU A 138 7.40 -16.14 -19.20
C GLU A 138 8.43 -15.64 -20.21
N SER A 139 9.26 -14.68 -19.82
CA SER A 139 10.32 -14.13 -20.68
C SER A 139 11.55 -15.02 -20.81
N HIS A 140 11.89 -15.81 -19.78
CA HIS A 140 13.05 -16.71 -19.79
C HIS A 140 12.77 -18.11 -20.34
N CYS A 141 11.50 -18.49 -20.52
CA CYS A 141 11.10 -19.84 -20.96
C CYS A 141 10.80 -19.96 -22.47
N LYS A 142 11.20 -18.96 -23.28
CA LYS A 142 11.10 -19.00 -24.76
C LYS A 142 12.47 -18.89 -25.40
#